data_AF-A0A329R843-F1
#
_entry.id   AF-A0A329R843-F1
#
_cell.length_a   1.000
_cell.length_b   1.000
_cell.length_c   1.000
_cell.angle_alpha   90.00
_cell.angle_beta   90.00
_cell.angle_gamma   90.00
#
_symmetry.space_group_name_H-M   'P 1'
#
loop_
_entity.id
_entity.type
_entity.pdbx_description
1 polymer ?
#
loop_
_entity_poly.entity_id
_entity_poly.type
_entity_poly.pdbx_seq_one_letter_code
_entity_poly.pdbx_strand_id
1 'polypeptide(L)'
;PRFEVEMEAASTAATGTLIPWVRQKASNRYAWIDWIVKGNLPFAFVEMETTRKYPNLVPVCEETITHDMELITKAAAKNIGEELPKDFGVIPDDCTFGSEYYMAVYGCY
;
A
#
# COMPACT_ATOMS: atom_id res chain seq x y z
N PRO A 1 25.70 2.99 1.96
CA PRO A 1 25.66 1.51 2.14
C PRO A 1 25.93 0.81 0.80
N ARG A 2 26.66 -0.32 0.82
CA ARG A 2 27.29 -1.02 -0.31
C ARG A 2 26.34 -1.96 -1.09
N PHE A 3 25.03 -1.71 -1.00
CA PHE A 3 24.00 -2.67 -1.43
C PHE A 3 24.05 -2.96 -2.94
N GLU A 4 24.37 -1.97 -3.79
CA GLU A 4 24.47 -2.15 -5.25
C GLU A 4 25.65 -3.04 -5.63
N VAL A 5 26.82 -2.80 -5.02
CA VAL A 5 28.05 -3.57 -5.27
C VAL A 5 27.92 -5.02 -4.78
N GLU A 6 27.20 -5.23 -3.69
CA GLU A 6 26.94 -6.57 -3.14
C GLU A 6 25.85 -7.32 -3.94
N MET A 7 24.86 -6.60 -4.49
CA MET A 7 23.82 -7.15 -5.37
C MET A 7 24.40 -7.59 -6.71
N GLU A 8 25.32 -6.83 -7.32
CA GLU A 8 26.02 -7.25 -8.54
C GLU A 8 26.93 -8.46 -8.33
N ALA A 9 27.47 -8.64 -7.11
CA ALA A 9 28.33 -9.77 -6.76
C ALA A 9 27.53 -11.04 -6.39
N ALA A 10 26.22 -10.93 -6.14
CA ALA A 10 25.38 -12.06 -5.76
C ALA A 10 24.99 -12.90 -6.98
N SER A 11 25.58 -14.09 -7.11
CA SER A 11 25.23 -15.05 -8.17
C SER A 11 23.78 -15.53 -8.04
N THR A 12 23.13 -15.79 -9.18
CA THR A 12 21.74 -16.28 -9.35
C THR A 12 21.38 -17.54 -8.55
N ALA A 13 22.36 -18.20 -7.93
CA ALA A 13 22.19 -19.36 -7.04
C ALA A 13 21.74 -19.00 -5.61
N ALA A 14 21.87 -17.74 -5.17
CA ALA A 14 21.53 -17.33 -3.80
C ALA A 14 20.08 -16.83 -3.70
N THR A 15 19.12 -17.76 -3.75
CA THR A 15 17.68 -17.54 -3.47
C THR A 15 17.00 -16.60 -4.49
N GLY A 16 15.98 -17.08 -5.20
CA GLY A 16 15.16 -16.27 -6.11
C GLY A 16 14.29 -15.20 -5.43
N THR A 17 14.78 -14.59 -4.35
CA THR A 17 14.05 -13.63 -3.52
C THR A 17 14.92 -12.44 -3.17
N LEU A 18 14.40 -11.23 -3.39
CA LEU A 18 15.09 -9.96 -3.10
C LEU A 18 15.00 -9.54 -1.63
N ILE A 19 14.30 -10.30 -0.78
CA ILE A 19 14.04 -9.99 0.64
C ILE A 19 15.31 -9.60 1.43
N PRO A 20 16.47 -10.27 1.30
CA PRO A 20 17.68 -9.88 2.03
C PRO A 20 18.19 -8.48 1.71
N TRP A 21 17.80 -7.93 0.55
CA TRP A 21 18.24 -6.64 0.03
C TRP A 21 17.26 -5.51 0.31
N VAL A 22 16.06 -5.82 0.81
CA VAL A 22 15.06 -4.81 1.16
C VAL A 22 15.46 -4.13 2.47
N ARG A 23 15.42 -2.80 2.50
CA ARG A 23 15.67 -2.04 3.73
C ARG A 23 14.67 -2.45 4.82
N GLN A 24 15.15 -2.78 6.02
CA GLN A 24 14.28 -3.18 7.14
C GLN A 24 13.15 -2.19 7.42
N LYS A 25 13.41 -0.88 7.30
CA LYS A 25 12.39 0.17 7.45
C LYS A 25 11.27 0.05 6.40
N ALA A 26 11.61 -0.29 5.16
CA ALA A 26 10.63 -0.50 4.10
C ALA A 26 9.83 -1.79 4.35
N SER A 27 10.50 -2.89 4.74
CA SER A 27 9.82 -4.13 5.13
C SER A 27 8.83 -3.92 6.28
N ASN A 28 9.21 -3.11 7.28
CA ASN A 28 8.34 -2.78 8.41
C ASN A 28 7.10 -1.98 7.98
N ARG A 29 7.27 -0.97 7.12
CA ARG A 29 6.15 -0.19 6.58
C ARG A 29 5.21 -1.07 5.75
N TYR A 30 5.78 -1.92 4.89
CA TYR A 30 5.00 -2.87 4.09
C TYR A 30 4.16 -3.79 4.98
N ALA A 31 4.72 -4.35 6.06
CA ALA A 31 3.97 -5.23 6.96
C ALA A 31 2.79 -4.53 7.64
N TRP A 32 2.94 -3.27 8.05
CA TRP A 32 1.83 -2.46 8.57
C TRP A 32 0.75 -2.24 7.51
N ILE A 33 1.15 -1.86 6.30
CA ILE A 33 0.23 -1.58 5.19
C ILE A 33 -0.52 -2.85 4.76
N ASP A 34 0.18 -3.98 4.62
CA ASP A 34 -0.42 -5.27 4.26
C ASP A 34 -1.51 -5.66 5.25
N TRP A 35 -1.27 -5.45 6.54
CA TRP A 35 -2.24 -5.72 7.59
C TRP A 35 -3.46 -4.80 7.50
N ILE A 36 -3.24 -3.49 7.37
CA ILE A 36 -4.32 -2.50 7.26
C ILE A 36 -5.22 -2.80 6.06
N VAL A 37 -4.62 -3.06 4.89
CA VAL A 37 -5.33 -3.30 3.64
C VAL A 37 -6.11 -4.62 3.70
N LYS A 38 -5.47 -5.72 4.13
CA LYS A 38 -6.14 -7.03 4.21
C LYS A 38 -7.21 -7.10 5.30
N GLY A 39 -6.99 -6.37 6.40
CA GLY A 39 -7.92 -6.31 7.51
C GLY A 39 -9.03 -5.28 7.33
N ASN A 40 -8.99 -4.46 6.28
CA ASN A 40 -9.86 -3.30 6.10
C ASN A 40 -9.97 -2.43 7.37
N LEU A 41 -8.80 -2.10 7.94
CA LEU A 41 -8.69 -1.41 9.23
C LEU A 41 -8.49 0.11 9.04
N PRO A 42 -8.93 0.94 10.00
CA PRO A 42 -8.63 2.37 9.96
C PRO A 42 -7.13 2.63 10.09
N PHE A 43 -6.61 3.71 9.50
CA PHE A 43 -5.17 4.03 9.56
C PHE A 43 -4.68 4.30 10.98
N ALA A 44 -5.52 4.91 11.83
CA ALA A 44 -5.29 5.05 13.27
C ALA A 44 -4.97 3.74 14.00
N PHE A 45 -5.28 2.57 13.42
CA PHE A 45 -4.98 1.25 13.97
C PHE A 45 -3.51 1.07 14.35
N VAL A 46 -2.57 1.66 13.59
CA VAL A 46 -1.13 1.54 13.85
C VAL A 46 -0.67 2.28 15.10
N GLU A 47 -1.48 3.20 15.59
CA GLU A 47 -1.19 4.00 16.79
C GLU A 47 -1.81 3.45 18.06
N MET A 48 -2.80 2.56 17.94
CA MET A 48 -3.46 1.95 19.09
C MET A 48 -2.46 1.21 19.98
N GLU A 49 -2.46 1.51 21.28
CA GLU A 49 -1.56 0.90 22.26
C GLU A 49 -1.71 -0.63 22.30
N THR A 50 -2.95 -1.12 22.24
CA THR A 50 -3.26 -2.55 22.21
C THR A 50 -2.68 -3.22 20.97
N THR A 51 -2.75 -2.56 19.81
CA THR A 51 -2.16 -3.06 18.56
C THR A 51 -0.65 -3.10 18.64
N ARG A 52 0.01 -2.07 19.19
CA ARG A 52 1.48 -2.01 19.28
C ARG A 52 2.08 -3.04 20.24
N LYS A 53 1.29 -3.62 21.14
CA LYS A 53 1.76 -4.53 22.19
C LYS A 53 2.22 -5.91 21.69
N TYR A 54 1.64 -6.38 20.60
CA TYR A 54 1.77 -7.78 20.17
C TYR A 54 2.68 -8.01 18.93
N PRO A 55 2.70 -7.16 17.90
CA PRO A 55 3.49 -7.41 16.71
C PRO A 55 4.95 -7.01 16.93
N ASN A 56 5.86 -7.77 16.33
CA ASN A 56 7.29 -7.42 16.24
C ASN A 56 7.53 -6.39 15.13
N LEU A 57 6.76 -5.31 15.12
CA LEU A 57 6.86 -4.22 14.16
C LEU A 57 7.30 -2.95 14.88
N VAL A 58 8.21 -2.21 14.27
CA VAL A 58 8.60 -0.89 14.74
C VAL A 58 7.37 0.02 14.66
N PRO A 59 7.03 0.75 15.74
CA PRO A 59 5.90 1.68 15.74
C PRO A 59 5.99 2.69 14.59
N VAL A 60 4.85 2.95 13.96
CA VAL A 60 4.66 3.98 12.95
C VAL A 60 3.48 4.86 13.35
N CYS A 61 3.45 6.09 12.84
CA CYS A 61 2.33 7.00 13.05
C CYS A 61 1.32 6.92 11.91
N GLU A 62 0.09 7.34 12.18
CA GLU A 62 -0.99 7.38 11.19
C GLU A 62 -0.59 8.23 9.98
N GLU A 63 0.03 9.39 10.18
CA GLU A 63 0.42 10.27 9.08
C GLU A 63 1.42 9.63 8.12
N THR A 64 2.32 8.79 8.65
CA THR A 64 3.27 8.04 7.81
C THR A 64 2.54 7.03 6.93
N ILE A 65 1.59 6.29 7.50
CA ILE A 65 0.80 5.31 6.77
C ILE A 65 -0.10 6.00 5.74
N THR A 66 -0.75 7.10 6.10
CA THR A 66 -1.57 7.90 5.18
C THR A 66 -0.74 8.35 3.98
N HIS A 67 0.46 8.89 4.21
CA HIS A 67 1.35 9.29 3.12
C HIS A 67 1.78 8.11 2.24
N ASP A 68 2.14 6.98 2.84
CA ASP A 68 2.52 5.79 2.08
C ASP A 68 1.32 5.25 1.26
N MET A 69 0.10 5.28 1.81
CA MET A 69 -1.14 4.87 1.12
C MET A 69 -1.51 5.81 -0.03
N GLU A 70 -1.26 7.11 0.06
CA GLU A 70 -1.43 8.04 -1.06
C GLU A 70 -0.50 7.69 -2.24
N LEU A 71 0.75 7.34 -1.95
CA LEU A 71 1.72 6.92 -2.96
C LEU A 71 1.32 5.58 -3.60
N ILE A 72 0.86 4.62 -2.78
CA ILE A 72 0.36 3.34 -3.26
C ILE A 72 -0.88 3.53 -4.15
N THR A 73 -1.81 4.40 -3.75
CA THR A 73 -3.01 4.70 -4.52
C THR A 73 -2.65 5.30 -5.89
N LYS A 74 -1.69 6.24 -5.93
CA LYS A 74 -1.18 6.79 -7.20
C LYS A 74 -0.54 5.72 -8.09
N ALA A 75 0.25 4.82 -7.51
CA ALA A 75 0.86 3.72 -8.26
C ALA A 75 -0.19 2.73 -8.78
N ALA A 76 -1.18 2.37 -7.96
CA ALA A 76 -2.28 1.50 -8.35
C ALA A 76 -3.12 2.13 -9.46
N ALA A 77 -3.47 3.42 -9.35
CA ALA A 77 -4.20 4.15 -10.38
C ALA A 77 -3.42 4.19 -11.71
N LYS A 78 -2.10 4.38 -11.66
CA LYS A 78 -1.25 4.30 -12.85
C LYS A 78 -1.31 2.91 -13.49
N ASN A 79 -1.14 1.85 -12.71
CA ASN A 79 -1.18 0.47 -13.21
C ASN A 79 -2.55 0.13 -13.82
N ILE A 80 -3.64 0.50 -13.14
CA ILE A 80 -5.00 0.34 -13.68
C ILE A 80 -5.18 1.14 -14.97
N GLY A 81 -4.63 2.36 -15.05
CA GLY A 81 -4.63 3.17 -16.26
C GLY A 81 -3.88 2.54 -17.44
N GLU A 82 -2.84 1.75 -17.18
CA GLU A 82 -2.11 1.00 -18.20
C GLU A 82 -2.88 -0.27 -18.64
N GLU A 83 -3.73 -0.82 -17.78
CA GLU A 83 -4.59 -1.98 -18.07
C GLU A 83 -5.92 -1.59 -18.76
N LEU A 84 -6.39 -0.36 -18.56
CA LEU A 84 -7.65 0.14 -19.11
C LEU A 84 -7.60 0.26 -20.65
N PRO A 85 -8.60 -0.25 -21.39
CA PRO A 85 -8.69 -0.06 -22.83
C PRO A 85 -9.01 1.38 -23.18
N LYS A 86 -8.76 1.74 -24.45
CA LYS A 86 -9.05 3.08 -24.98
C LYS A 86 -10.53 3.47 -24.82
N ASP A 87 -11.41 2.50 -25.00
CA ASP A 87 -12.86 2.65 -24.84
C ASP A 87 -13.29 1.77 -23.66
N PHE A 88 -13.84 2.39 -22.61
CA PHE A 88 -14.37 1.70 -21.43
C PHE A 88 -15.69 2.36 -21.00
N GLY A 89 -16.54 1.58 -20.33
CA GLY A 89 -17.79 2.07 -19.74
C GLY A 89 -17.53 2.80 -18.43
N VAL A 90 -18.37 3.79 -18.12
CA VAL A 90 -18.37 4.49 -16.83
C VAL A 90 -19.75 4.35 -16.19
N ILE A 91 -19.77 3.90 -14.93
CA ILE A 91 -20.99 3.71 -14.13
C ILE A 91 -20.95 4.71 -12.97
N PRO A 92 -21.80 5.76 -13.00
CA PRO A 92 -22.00 6.60 -11.82
C PRO A 92 -22.93 5.91 -10.81
N ASP A 93 -22.63 6.05 -9.53
CA ASP A 93 -23.49 5.62 -8.40
C ASP A 93 -23.60 6.79 -7.42
N ASP A 94 -24.80 7.32 -7.25
CA ASP A 94 -25.07 8.47 -6.40
C ASP A 94 -25.78 8.09 -5.11
N CYS A 95 -25.40 8.74 -4.01
CA CYS A 95 -26.08 8.59 -2.74
C CYS A 95 -26.15 9.92 -1.99
N THR A 96 -27.18 10.08 -1.15
CA THR A 96 -27.32 11.23 -0.26
C THR A 96 -27.29 10.76 1.18
N PHE A 97 -26.43 11.37 2.00
CA PHE A 97 -26.38 11.10 3.43
C PHE A 97 -26.46 12.42 4.21
N GLY A 98 -27.56 12.61 4.94
CA GLY A 98 -27.84 13.86 5.63
C GLY A 98 -27.99 15.02 4.63
N SER A 99 -27.13 16.03 4.74
CA SER A 99 -27.09 17.19 3.85
C SER A 99 -26.05 17.07 2.73
N GLU A 100 -25.32 15.96 2.65
CA GLU A 100 -24.23 15.78 1.69
C GLU A 100 -24.64 14.81 0.58
N TYR A 101 -24.32 15.19 -0.66
CA TYR A 101 -24.50 14.39 -1.86
C TYR A 101 -23.14 13.82 -2.28
N TYR A 102 -23.09 12.51 -2.49
CA TYR A 102 -21.90 11.77 -2.89
C TYR A 102 -22.15 11.11 -4.25
N MET A 103 -21.09 11.01 -5.05
CA MET A 103 -21.11 10.31 -6.32
C MET A 103 -19.84 9.49 -6.46
N ALA A 104 -20.00 8.17 -6.55
CA ALA A 104 -18.95 7.26 -6.95
C ALA A 104 -18.98 7.08 -8.47
N VAL A 105 -17.80 6.90 -9.07
CA VAL A 105 -17.64 6.69 -10.51
C VAL A 105 -16.78 5.46 -10.72
N TYR A 106 -17.34 4.43 -11.35
CA TYR A 106 -16.68 3.16 -11.61
C TYR A 106 -16.35 3.02 -13.10
N GLY A 107 -15.13 2.58 -13.41
CA GLY A 107 -14.76 2.12 -14.76
C GLY A 107 -15.14 0.64 -14.94
N CYS A 108 -15.68 0.28 -16.11
CA CYS A 108 -16.07 -1.08 -16.48
C CYS A 108 -15.54 -1.40 -17.88
N TYR A 109 -14.80 -2.50 -18.02
CA TYR A 109 -14.21 -2.96 -19.28
C TYR A 109 -14.00 -4.47 -19.30
#